data_AF-A0A423JZY3-F1
#
_entry.id   AF-A0A423JZY3-F1
#
_cell.length_a   1.000
_cell.length_b   1.000
_cell.length_c   1.000
_cell.angle_alpha   90.00
_cell.angle_beta   90.00
_cell.angle_gamma   90.00
#
_symmetry.space_group_name_H-M   'P 1'
#
loop_
_entity.id
_entity.type
_entity.pdbx_description
1 polymer ?
#
loop_
_entity_poly.entity_id
_entity_poly.type
_entity_poly.pdbx_seq_one_letter_code
_entity_poly.pdbx_strand_id
1 'polypeptide(L)'
;MVLRSSDSESKRLSISAKSTQTAISDLVRSIVVNHFADFTAPTSKAEHAELVRLDITNMTYRQYLDHKGRGGNICTAATSLRNRTWLKTAAEQMNILERLEDLFEKSAGTEQQQKLAAEKIVRIPLR
;
A
#
# COMPACT_ATOMS: atom_id res chain seq x y z
N MET A 1 18.37 -11.96 -31.72
CA MET A 1 18.11 -12.73 -30.47
C MET A 1 18.32 -11.79 -29.26
N VAL A 2 17.27 -11.08 -28.82
CA VAL A 2 17.34 -10.08 -27.70
C VAL A 2 16.28 -10.34 -26.62
N LEU A 3 15.45 -11.38 -26.78
CA LEU A 3 14.25 -11.61 -25.94
C LEU A 3 14.57 -12.03 -24.49
N ARG A 4 15.72 -12.65 -24.20
CA ARG A 4 16.01 -13.18 -22.86
C ARG A 4 16.38 -12.12 -21.81
N SER A 5 16.93 -10.98 -22.25
CA SER A 5 17.30 -9.88 -21.35
C SER A 5 16.08 -9.09 -20.90
N SER A 6 15.13 -8.83 -21.81
CA SER A 6 13.90 -8.09 -21.48
C SER A 6 12.95 -8.87 -20.56
N ASP A 7 12.88 -10.20 -20.70
CA ASP A 7 12.09 -11.05 -19.80
C ASP A 7 12.67 -11.13 -18.38
N SER A 8 14.00 -11.16 -18.25
CA SER A 8 14.66 -11.19 -16.95
C SER A 8 14.62 -9.82 -16.25
N GLU A 9 14.71 -8.73 -17.00
CA GLU A 9 14.53 -7.35 -16.51
C GLU A 9 13.08 -7.10 -16.05
N SER A 10 12.09 -7.50 -16.85
CA SER A 10 10.66 -7.38 -16.48
C SER A 10 10.31 -8.20 -15.24
N LYS A 11 10.84 -9.43 -15.10
CA LYS A 11 10.67 -10.25 -13.89
C LYS A 11 11.29 -9.60 -12.66
N ARG A 12 12.51 -9.04 -12.78
CA ARG A 12 13.19 -8.32 -11.68
C ARG A 12 12.40 -7.08 -11.25
N LEU A 13 11.92 -6.27 -12.20
CA LEU A 13 11.10 -5.09 -11.92
C LEU A 13 9.76 -5.45 -11.26
N SER A 14 9.14 -6.57 -11.67
CA SER A 14 7.92 -7.10 -11.02
C SER A 14 8.20 -7.55 -9.57
N ILE A 15 9.30 -8.26 -9.33
CA ILE A 15 9.67 -8.69 -7.97
C ILE A 15 9.96 -7.47 -7.08
N SER A 16 10.71 -6.50 -7.59
CA SER A 16 11.02 -5.26 -6.88
C SER A 16 9.76 -4.44 -6.54
N ALA A 17 8.81 -4.34 -7.47
CA ALA A 17 7.54 -3.64 -7.20
C ALA A 17 6.71 -4.36 -6.13
N LYS A 18 6.64 -5.70 -6.18
CA LYS A 18 5.96 -6.50 -5.15
C LYS A 18 6.61 -6.32 -3.78
N SER A 19 7.95 -6.36 -3.69
CA SER A 19 8.64 -6.16 -2.41
C SER A 19 8.42 -4.76 -1.84
N THR A 20 8.45 -3.73 -2.68
CA THR A 20 8.18 -2.35 -2.24
C THR A 20 6.73 -2.20 -1.77
N GLN A 21 5.77 -2.80 -2.47
CA GLN A 21 4.35 -2.78 -2.07
C GLN A 21 4.11 -3.51 -0.75
N THR A 22 4.78 -4.63 -0.52
CA THR A 22 4.74 -5.34 0.77
C THR A 22 5.31 -4.47 1.88
N ALA A 23 6.48 -3.85 1.67
CA ALA A 23 7.10 -2.97 2.65
C ALA A 23 6.22 -1.76 3.02
N ILE A 24 5.56 -1.15 2.02
CA ILE A 24 4.57 -0.09 2.25
C ILE A 24 3.39 -0.62 3.07
N SER A 25 2.87 -1.80 2.71
CA SER A 25 1.70 -2.38 3.40
C SER A 25 2.01 -2.74 4.86
N ASP A 26 3.21 -3.24 5.14
CA ASP A 26 3.67 -3.54 6.49
C ASP A 26 3.87 -2.27 7.33
N LEU A 27 4.45 -1.22 6.74
CA LEU A 27 4.66 0.05 7.44
C LEU A 27 3.32 0.73 7.75
N VAL A 28 2.39 0.73 6.80
CA VAL A 28 1.03 1.25 7.02
C VAL A 28 0.29 0.43 8.08
N ARG A 29 0.46 -0.89 8.10
CA ARG A 29 -0.07 -1.73 9.18
C ARG A 29 0.48 -1.30 10.53
N SER A 30 1.78 -1.05 10.66
CA SER A 30 2.37 -0.54 11.91
C SER A 30 1.76 0.80 12.33
N ILE A 31 1.54 1.71 11.39
CA ILE A 31 0.88 3.01 11.66
C ILE A 31 -0.54 2.81 12.17
N VAL A 32 -1.33 1.97 11.49
CA VAL A 32 -2.72 1.69 11.88
C VAL A 32 -2.77 1.00 13.24
N VAL A 33 -1.91 0.02 13.51
CA VAL A 33 -1.84 -0.64 14.83
C VAL A 33 -1.53 0.38 15.92
N ASN A 34 -0.56 1.26 15.70
CA ASN A 34 -0.18 2.26 16.70
C ASN A 34 -1.32 3.24 16.98
N HIS A 35 -1.95 3.80 15.94
CA HIS A 35 -3.09 4.70 16.08
C HIS A 35 -4.27 4.06 16.84
N PHE A 36 -4.62 2.81 16.49
CA PHE A 36 -5.73 2.09 17.12
C PHE A 36 -5.39 1.46 18.48
N ALA A 37 -4.10 1.39 18.86
CA ALA A 37 -3.72 1.04 20.22
C ALA A 37 -4.07 2.18 21.20
N ASP A 38 -3.83 3.43 20.78
CA ASP A 38 -4.15 4.61 21.58
C ASP A 38 -5.65 4.98 21.48
N PHE A 39 -6.24 4.79 20.31
CA PHE A 39 -7.68 4.96 20.07
C PHE A 39 -8.44 3.74 20.59
N THR A 40 -8.69 3.69 21.90
CA THR A 40 -9.44 2.59 22.54
C THR A 40 -10.88 2.57 22.01
N ALA A 41 -11.14 1.80 20.95
CA ALA A 41 -12.45 1.70 20.32
C ALA A 41 -13.26 0.55 20.98
N PRO A 42 -14.25 0.82 21.84
CA PRO A 42 -14.93 -0.23 22.60
C PRO A 42 -15.89 -1.08 21.75
N THR A 43 -16.16 -0.68 20.50
CA THR A 43 -17.09 -1.39 19.61
C THR A 43 -16.61 -1.40 18.18
N SER A 44 -16.99 -2.43 17.42
CA SER A 44 -16.73 -2.50 15.97
C SER A 44 -17.34 -1.32 15.20
N LYS A 45 -18.37 -0.67 15.74
CA LYS A 45 -18.95 0.55 15.16
C LYS A 45 -18.04 1.76 15.35
N ALA A 46 -17.42 1.90 16.53
CA ALA A 46 -16.46 2.96 16.80
C ALA A 46 -15.17 2.77 15.97
N GLU A 47 -14.67 1.54 15.86
CA GLU A 47 -13.55 1.20 14.98
C GLU A 47 -13.83 1.60 13.52
N HIS A 48 -15.00 1.22 13.00
CA HIS A 48 -15.40 1.57 11.63
C HIS A 48 -15.59 3.07 11.43
N ALA A 49 -16.23 3.76 12.39
CA ALA A 49 -16.39 5.21 12.34
C ALA A 49 -15.04 5.93 12.26
N GLU A 50 -14.04 5.45 13.00
CA GLU A 50 -12.69 6.00 12.95
C GLU A 50 -12.00 5.72 11.60
N LEU A 51 -12.10 4.49 11.08
CA LEU A 51 -11.60 4.15 9.75
C LEU A 51 -12.20 5.05 8.66
N VAL A 52 -13.48 5.41 8.79
CA VAL A 52 -14.18 6.33 7.88
C VAL A 52 -13.76 7.77 8.11
N ARG A 53 -13.63 8.22 9.36
CA ARG A 53 -13.17 9.58 9.72
C ARG A 53 -11.78 9.87 9.16
N LEU A 54 -10.90 8.88 9.24
CA LEU A 54 -9.53 8.95 8.70
C LEU A 54 -9.48 8.74 7.18
N ASP A 55 -10.62 8.41 6.54
CA ASP A 55 -10.74 8.06 5.13
C ASP A 55 -9.72 6.99 4.70
N ILE A 56 -9.58 5.95 5.52
CA ILE A 56 -8.67 4.82 5.26
C ILE A 56 -9.41 3.52 4.98
N THR A 57 -10.73 3.55 4.76
CA THR A 57 -11.48 2.37 4.31
C THR A 57 -12.50 2.71 3.24
N ASN A 58 -12.77 1.73 2.37
CA ASN A 58 -13.88 1.75 1.40
C ASN A 58 -15.08 0.93 1.87
N MET A 59 -14.93 0.20 2.97
CA MET A 59 -15.96 -0.71 3.43
C MET A 59 -17.11 0.08 4.05
N THR A 60 -18.34 -0.28 3.66
CA THR A 60 -19.52 0.05 4.46
C THR A 60 -19.46 -0.68 5.80
N TYR A 61 -20.20 -0.22 6.80
CA TYR A 61 -20.21 -0.85 8.12
C TYR A 61 -20.60 -2.34 8.05
N ARG A 62 -21.55 -2.70 7.18
CA ARG A 62 -21.96 -4.10 6.96
C ARG A 62 -20.81 -4.94 6.39
N GLN A 63 -20.12 -4.44 5.37
CA GLN A 63 -18.95 -5.12 4.80
C GLN A 63 -17.81 -5.26 5.83
N TYR A 64 -17.65 -4.26 6.70
CA TYR A 64 -16.66 -4.30 7.77
C TYR A 64 -16.97 -5.40 8.80
N LEU A 65 -18.24 -5.54 9.20
CA LEU A 65 -18.68 -6.63 10.08
C LEU A 65 -18.49 -8.00 9.42
N ASP A 66 -18.88 -8.15 8.15
CA ASP A 66 -18.68 -9.40 7.40
C ASP A 66 -17.18 -9.73 7.29
N HIS A 67 -16.34 -8.73 7.07
CA HIS A 67 -14.89 -8.87 7.02
C HIS A 67 -14.31 -9.33 8.38
N LYS A 68 -14.74 -8.74 9.51
CA LYS A 68 -14.34 -9.22 10.85
C LYS A 68 -14.84 -10.65 11.11
N GLY A 69 -16.07 -10.97 10.69
CA GLY A 69 -16.64 -12.33 10.81
C GLY A 69 -15.86 -13.39 10.05
N ARG A 70 -15.14 -13.02 8.98
CA ARG A 70 -14.25 -13.91 8.20
C ARG A 70 -12.82 -13.95 8.73
N GLY A 71 -12.54 -13.36 9.89
CA GLY A 71 -11.20 -13.30 10.48
C GLY A 71 -10.35 -12.08 10.06
N GLY A 72 -10.95 -11.11 9.35
CA GLY A 72 -10.29 -9.85 9.03
C GLY A 72 -10.13 -8.94 10.26
N ASN A 73 -9.16 -8.02 10.21
CA ASN A 73 -8.88 -7.08 11.30
C ASN A 73 -8.83 -5.62 10.80
N ILE A 74 -8.64 -4.66 11.71
CA ILE A 74 -8.60 -3.23 11.38
C ILE A 74 -7.53 -2.93 10.32
N CYS A 75 -6.37 -3.58 10.43
CA CYS A 75 -5.26 -3.37 9.51
C CYS A 75 -5.54 -3.89 8.10
N THR A 76 -6.28 -5.00 7.97
CA THR A 76 -6.68 -5.53 6.66
C THR A 76 -7.91 -4.83 6.09
N ALA A 77 -8.69 -4.15 6.94
CA ALA A 77 -9.78 -3.27 6.51
C ALA A 77 -9.28 -1.88 6.06
N ALA A 78 -8.09 -1.48 6.54
CA ALA A 78 -7.43 -0.26 6.11
C ALA A 78 -6.89 -0.41 4.69
N THR A 79 -7.13 0.61 3.87
CA THR A 79 -6.64 0.72 2.49
C THR A 79 -5.36 1.55 2.52
N SER A 80 -4.23 0.89 2.24
CA SER A 80 -2.89 1.35 2.61
C SER A 80 -2.46 2.71 2.06
N LEU A 81 -3.13 3.23 1.02
CA LEU A 81 -2.71 4.46 0.31
C LEU A 81 -3.85 5.46 0.10
N ARG A 82 -4.99 5.27 0.76
CA ARG A 82 -6.19 6.06 0.49
C ARG A 82 -6.05 7.51 0.95
N ASN A 83 -5.63 7.72 2.20
CA ASN A 83 -5.38 9.04 2.75
C ASN A 83 -3.88 9.23 3.01
N ARG A 84 -3.16 9.73 2.01
CA ARG A 84 -1.71 9.98 2.11
C ARG A 84 -1.37 11.08 3.12
N THR A 85 -2.21 12.09 3.25
CA THR A 85 -1.99 13.20 4.19
C THR A 85 -2.01 12.68 5.62
N TRP A 86 -3.01 11.90 5.98
CA TRP A 86 -3.08 11.26 7.30
C TRP A 86 -1.89 10.34 7.55
N LEU A 87 -1.50 9.51 6.57
CA LEU A 87 -0.35 8.62 6.70
C LEU A 87 0.95 9.37 6.98
N LYS A 88 1.17 10.53 6.33
CA LYS A 88 2.34 11.37 6.60
C LYS A 88 2.32 11.92 8.02
N THR A 89 1.19 12.48 8.47
CA THR A 89 1.06 13.01 9.83
C THR A 89 1.23 11.92 10.89
N ALA A 90 0.68 10.73 10.66
CA ALA A 90 0.85 9.61 11.58
C ALA A 90 2.30 9.06 11.57
N ALA A 91 2.97 9.05 10.41
CA ALA A 91 4.36 8.68 10.30
C ALA A 91 5.31 9.69 10.96
N GLU A 92 4.99 10.99 10.93
CA GLU A 92 5.70 12.04 11.68
C GLU A 92 5.62 11.80 13.18
N GLN A 93 4.42 11.52 13.70
CA GLN A 93 4.20 11.23 15.13
C GLN A 93 4.99 9.99 15.59
N MET A 94 5.18 9.03 14.69
CA MET A 94 5.97 7.82 14.93
C MET A 94 7.47 7.96 14.61
N ASN A 95 7.94 9.13 14.17
CA ASN A 95 9.33 9.37 13.71
C ASN A 95 9.80 8.41 12.59
N ILE A 96 8.90 8.03 11.68
CA ILE A 96 9.18 7.15 10.54
C ILE A 96 8.86 7.80 9.17
N LEU A 97 8.67 9.13 9.15
CA LEU A 97 8.32 9.87 7.94
C LEU A 97 9.34 9.63 6.81
N GLU A 98 10.64 9.79 7.09
CA GLU A 98 11.70 9.61 6.09
C GLU A 98 11.64 8.22 5.43
N ARG A 99 11.34 7.20 6.24
CA ARG A 99 11.20 5.82 5.76
C ARG A 99 9.95 5.63 4.90
N LEU A 100 8.85 6.31 5.22
CA LEU A 100 7.64 6.31 4.41
C LEU A 100 7.87 7.00 3.06
N GLU A 101 8.57 8.14 3.06
CA GLU A 101 8.87 8.91 1.85
C GLU A 101 9.83 8.17 0.92
N ASP A 102 10.90 7.58 1.44
CA ASP A 102 11.83 6.72 0.68
C ASP A 102 11.10 5.54 0.01
N LEU A 103 10.13 4.92 0.70
CA LEU A 103 9.32 3.85 0.11
C LEU A 103 8.38 4.36 -0.99
N PHE A 104 7.81 5.56 -0.85
CA PHE A 104 6.99 6.16 -1.90
C PHE A 104 7.82 6.55 -3.13
N GLU A 105 9.01 7.10 -2.94
CA GLU A 105 9.93 7.42 -4.02
C GLU A 105 10.39 6.15 -4.76
N LYS A 106 10.76 5.10 -4.02
CA LYS A 106 11.09 3.79 -4.60
C LYS A 106 9.93 3.19 -5.38
N SER A 107 8.71 3.30 -4.85
CA SER A 107 7.51 2.83 -5.54
C SER A 107 7.29 3.59 -6.86
N ALA A 108 7.36 4.92 -6.84
CA ALA A 108 7.24 5.75 -8.04
C ALA A 108 8.32 5.44 -9.08
N GLY A 109 9.58 5.26 -8.63
CA GLY A 109 10.70 4.87 -9.49
C GLY A 109 10.49 3.50 -10.14
N THR A 110 10.02 2.50 -9.39
CA THR A 110 9.71 1.18 -9.95
C THR A 110 8.55 1.20 -10.94
N GLU A 111 7.51 2.01 -10.70
CA GLU A 111 6.39 2.17 -11.63
C GLU A 111 6.83 2.83 -12.95
N GLN A 112 7.67 3.87 -12.86
CA GLN A 112 8.22 4.55 -14.04
C GLN A 112 9.13 3.61 -14.85
N GLN A 113 9.97 2.82 -14.19
CA GLN A 113 10.82 1.82 -14.86
C GLN A 113 9.99 0.72 -15.53
N GLN A 114 8.90 0.27 -14.91
CA GLN A 114 7.98 -0.69 -15.52
C GLN A 114 7.28 -0.11 -16.76
N LYS A 115 6.82 1.15 -16.71
CA LYS A 115 6.24 1.83 -17.88
C LYS A 115 7.23 1.94 -19.04
N LEU A 116 8.46 2.37 -18.76
CA LEU A 116 9.51 2.48 -19.77
C LEU A 116 9.92 1.11 -20.36
N ALA A 117 9.96 0.07 -19.53
CA ALA A 117 10.22 -1.30 -19.99
C ALA A 117 9.09 -1.82 -20.89
N ALA A 118 7.82 -1.58 -20.52
CA ALA A 118 6.66 -1.97 -21.31
C ALA A 118 6.65 -1.27 -22.69
N GLU A 119 6.95 0.04 -22.74
CA GLU A 119 7.03 0.79 -24.00
C GLU A 119 8.16 0.30 -24.92
N LYS A 120 9.31 -0.10 -24.36
CA LYS A 120 10.43 -0.68 -25.15
C LYS A 120 10.08 -2.04 -25.76
N ILE A 121 9.28 -2.85 -25.09
CA ILE A 121 8.86 -4.17 -25.59
C ILE A 121 7.91 -4.04 -26.78
N VAL A 122 7.07 -2.99 -26.82
CA VAL A 122 6.06 -2.80 -27.89
C VAL A 122 6.67 -2.25 -29.19
N ARG A 123 7.81 -1.54 -29.15
CA ARG A 123 8.45 -0.91 -30.33
C ARG A 123 9.39 -1.83 -31.13
N ILE A 124 9.10 -3.13 -31.23
CA ILE A 124 9.79 -3.99 -32.21
C ILE A 124 8.86 -4.13 -33.43
N PRO A 125 9.00 -3.31 -34.49
CA PRO A 125 8.32 -3.59 -35.75
C PRO A 125 8.91 -4.88 -36.32
N LEU A 126 8.07 -5.91 -36.42
CA LEU A 126 8.34 -7.09 -37.24
C LEU A 126 8.57 -6.60 -38.67
N ARG A 127 9.83 -6.68 -39.15
CA ARG A 127 10.17 -6.64 -40.57
C ARG A 127 10.35 -8.06 -41.05
#